data_AF-A0A9X1MP08-F1
#
_entry.id   AF-A0A9X1MP08-F1
#
_cell.length_a   1.000
_cell.length_b   1.000
_cell.length_c   1.000
_cell.angle_alpha   90.00
_cell.angle_beta   90.00
_cell.angle_gamma   90.00
#
_symmetry.space_group_name_H-M   'P 1'
#
loop_
_entity.id
_entity.type
_entity.pdbx_description
1 polymer ?
#
loop_
_entity_poly.entity_id
_entity_poly.type
_entity_poly.pdbx_seq_one_letter_code
_entity_poly.pdbx_strand_id
1 'polypeptide(L)'
;MSTPNDDNLVPVDDAEQQLVAYLDGELSDDERIVVEARLADDYDYRQRLQRLERAWDMLDSLPRMEASGSFVHTTVEMISLAASQELETIQDRRKSSTWRVLTITLAASLIAAVAGFAWVNYSATSENQKLLTELPLIENMDRYQKVDEVEFLEQLRKEGLFVSEVDDGV
;
A
#
# COMPACT_ATOMS: atom_id res chain seq x y z
N MET A 1 20.86 -23.53 23.14
CA MET A 1 21.21 -22.61 22.05
C MET A 1 22.52 -21.95 22.45
N SER A 2 23.63 -22.61 22.16
CA SER A 2 24.96 -22.18 22.60
C SER A 2 25.47 -21.10 21.65
N THR A 3 25.74 -19.92 22.19
CA THR A 3 26.43 -18.85 21.48
C THR A 3 27.83 -19.35 21.08
N PRO A 4 28.29 -19.11 19.84
CA PRO A 4 29.67 -19.40 19.45
C PRO A 4 30.63 -18.65 20.37
N ASN A 5 31.69 -19.35 20.77
CA ASN A 5 32.75 -18.87 21.62
C ASN A 5 33.58 -17.80 20.88
N ASP A 6 33.26 -16.52 21.09
CA ASP A 6 33.97 -15.34 20.57
C ASP A 6 35.27 -15.05 21.36
N ASP A 7 35.90 -16.10 21.89
CA ASP A 7 37.01 -16.03 22.87
C ASP A 7 38.36 -16.39 22.24
N ASN A 8 38.50 -16.18 20.93
CA ASN A 8 39.74 -16.45 20.19
C ASN A 8 40.21 -15.26 19.34
N LEU A 9 40.01 -14.04 19.86
CA LEU A 9 40.82 -12.89 19.47
C LEU A 9 42.09 -12.95 20.33
N VAL A 10 43.04 -13.80 19.95
CA VAL A 10 44.40 -13.72 20.49
C VAL A 10 44.87 -12.29 20.25
N PRO A 11 45.28 -11.54 21.30
CA PRO A 11 45.90 -10.24 21.09
C PRO A 11 47.12 -10.48 20.20
N VAL A 12 47.07 -10.00 18.96
CA VAL A 12 48.22 -10.07 18.07
C VAL A 12 49.30 -9.24 18.75
N ASP A 13 50.40 -9.89 19.16
CA ASP A 13 51.58 -9.23 19.71
C ASP A 13 51.96 -8.08 18.76
N ASP A 14 52.25 -6.89 19.27
CA ASP A 14 52.61 -5.73 18.44
C ASP A 14 53.74 -6.07 17.45
N ALA A 15 54.63 -6.99 17.85
CA ALA A 15 55.69 -7.54 17.00
C ALA A 15 55.16 -8.37 15.81
N GLU A 16 54.08 -9.13 15.99
CA GLU A 16 53.46 -9.93 14.94
C GLU A 16 52.64 -9.06 13.98
N GLN A 17 51.94 -8.03 14.50
CA GLN A 17 51.27 -7.02 13.65
C GLN A 17 52.29 -6.33 12.75
N GLN A 18 53.44 -5.95 13.31
CA GLN A 18 54.52 -5.31 12.56
C GLN A 18 55.13 -6.21 11.48
N LEU A 19 55.26 -7.52 11.73
CA LEU A 19 55.74 -8.49 10.73
C LEU A 19 54.72 -8.76 9.63
N VAL A 20 53.42 -8.79 9.97
CA VAL A 20 52.34 -8.91 8.98
C VAL A 20 52.30 -7.67 8.08
N ALA A 21 52.36 -6.48 8.67
CA ALA A 21 52.43 -5.20 7.94
C ALA A 21 53.70 -5.09 7.07
N TYR A 22 54.79 -5.76 7.46
CA TYR A 22 55.99 -5.86 6.63
C TYR A 22 55.78 -6.76 5.40
N LEU A 23 55.04 -7.87 5.57
CA LEU A 23 54.76 -8.84 4.50
C LEU A 23 53.73 -8.34 3.47
N ASP A 24 52.71 -7.60 3.90
CA ASP A 24 51.72 -7.00 3.00
C ASP A 24 52.22 -5.69 2.35
N GLY A 25 53.27 -5.09 2.90
CA GLY A 25 53.88 -3.86 2.40
C GLY A 25 53.22 -2.58 2.91
N GLU A 26 52.42 -2.64 3.97
CA GLU A 26 51.70 -1.50 4.55
C GLU A 26 52.57 -0.64 5.51
N LEU A 27 53.82 -1.02 5.78
CA LEU A 27 54.74 -0.20 6.58
C LEU A 27 55.28 1.02 5.82
N SER A 28 55.39 2.16 6.51
CA SER A 28 56.10 3.33 6.00
C SER A 28 57.62 3.09 5.88
N ASP A 29 58.32 3.93 5.12
CA ASP A 29 59.77 3.79 4.90
C ASP A 29 60.57 3.79 6.21
N ASP A 30 60.21 4.66 7.17
CA ASP A 30 60.86 4.75 8.48
C ASP A 30 60.62 3.47 9.31
N GLU A 31 59.39 2.95 9.30
CA GLU A 31 59.05 1.72 10.03
C GLU A 31 59.72 0.49 9.43
N ARG A 32 59.82 0.42 8.09
CA ARG A 32 60.52 -0.67 7.38
C ARG A 32 61.98 -0.73 7.77
N ILE A 33 62.68 0.41 7.84
CA ILE A 33 64.08 0.46 8.26
C ILE A 33 64.26 -0.12 9.67
N VAL A 34 63.34 0.21 10.59
CA VAL A 34 63.37 -0.31 11.97
C VAL A 34 63.14 -1.83 12.00
N VAL A 35 62.18 -2.32 11.23
CA VAL A 35 61.89 -3.76 11.12
C VAL A 35 63.07 -4.52 10.51
N GLU A 36 63.68 -4.01 9.45
CA GLU A 36 64.83 -4.63 8.79
C GLU A 36 66.06 -4.67 9.71
N ALA A 37 66.31 -3.59 10.45
CA ALA A 37 67.37 -3.56 11.46
C ALA A 37 67.13 -4.62 12.55
N ARG A 38 65.89 -4.76 13.02
CA ARG A 38 65.51 -5.78 14.00
C ARG A 38 65.61 -7.20 13.44
N LEU A 39 65.20 -7.42 12.20
CA LEU A 39 65.36 -8.70 11.51
C LEU A 39 66.84 -9.08 11.33
N ALA A 40 67.77 -8.13 11.25
CA ALA A 40 69.19 -8.43 11.19
C ALA A 40 69.75 -8.95 12.52
N ASP A 41 69.29 -8.42 13.66
CA ASP A 41 69.87 -8.71 14.98
C ASP A 41 69.11 -9.82 15.74
N ASP A 42 67.79 -9.91 15.58
CA ASP A 42 66.92 -10.79 16.37
C ASP A 42 66.57 -12.09 15.64
N TYR A 43 67.08 -13.22 16.16
CA TYR A 43 66.81 -14.55 15.62
C TYR A 43 65.35 -14.99 15.79
N ASP A 44 64.73 -14.71 16.93
CA ASP A 44 63.35 -15.12 17.20
C ASP A 44 62.38 -14.33 16.32
N TYR A 45 62.68 -13.05 16.06
CA TYR A 45 61.92 -12.21 15.14
C TYR A 45 61.97 -12.73 13.70
N ARG A 46 63.15 -13.19 13.23
CA ARG A 46 63.27 -13.88 11.93
C ARG A 46 62.48 -15.19 11.87
N GLN A 47 62.52 -15.99 12.94
CA GLN A 47 61.77 -17.26 12.99
C GLN A 47 60.26 -17.03 12.91
N ARG A 48 59.76 -15.94 13.50
CA ARG A 48 58.36 -15.53 13.40
C ARG A 48 57.99 -15.14 11.97
N LEU A 49 58.81 -14.33 11.29
CA LEU A 49 58.61 -13.96 9.89
C LEU A 49 58.54 -15.20 8.98
N GLN A 50 59.50 -16.13 9.11
CA GLN A 50 59.52 -17.38 8.34
C GLN A 50 58.29 -18.27 8.56
N ARG A 51 57.70 -18.22 9.77
CA ARG A 51 56.47 -18.96 10.07
C ARG A 51 55.27 -18.34 9.34
N LEU A 52 55.18 -17.01 9.33
CA LEU A 52 54.13 -16.28 8.61
C LEU A 52 54.23 -16.51 7.10
N GLU A 53 55.42 -16.38 6.51
CA GLU A 53 55.67 -16.66 5.09
C GLU A 53 55.22 -18.09 4.71
N ARG A 54 55.61 -19.10 5.51
CA ARG A 54 55.20 -20.49 5.24
C ARG A 54 53.69 -20.68 5.30
N ALA A 55 53.00 -19.99 6.19
CA ALA A 55 51.54 -20.06 6.28
C ALA A 55 50.89 -19.48 5.02
N TRP A 56 51.43 -18.37 4.49
CA TRP A 56 50.99 -17.80 3.21
C TRP A 56 51.28 -18.74 2.02
N ASP A 57 52.45 -19.34 1.94
CA ASP A 57 52.78 -20.33 0.91
C ASP A 57 51.80 -21.51 0.91
N MET A 58 51.35 -21.94 2.09
CA MET A 58 50.35 -23.00 2.22
C MET A 58 48.97 -22.56 1.70
N LEU A 59 48.58 -21.29 1.90
CA LEU A 59 47.34 -20.74 1.33
C LEU A 59 47.40 -20.70 -0.20
N ASP A 60 48.56 -20.38 -0.77
CA ASP A 60 48.75 -20.40 -2.22
C ASP A 60 48.70 -21.82 -2.82
N SER A 61 49.04 -22.83 -2.01
CA SER A 61 48.92 -24.24 -2.40
C SER A 61 47.48 -24.77 -2.40
N LEU A 62 46.50 -23.97 -1.95
CA LEU A 62 45.12 -24.41 -1.89
C LEU A 62 44.55 -24.65 -3.30
N PRO A 63 43.85 -25.79 -3.51
CA PRO A 63 43.25 -26.09 -4.79
C PRO A 63 42.22 -25.02 -5.14
N ARG A 64 42.41 -24.36 -6.28
CA ARG A 64 41.42 -23.44 -6.84
C ARG A 64 40.24 -24.28 -7.33
N MET A 65 39.13 -24.22 -6.62
CA MET A 65 37.90 -24.85 -7.05
C MET A 65 37.35 -24.06 -8.25
N GLU A 66 37.52 -24.59 -9.46
CA GLU A 66 36.83 -24.06 -10.62
C GLU A 66 35.32 -24.24 -10.39
N ALA A 67 34.59 -23.13 -10.30
CA ALA A 67 33.15 -23.16 -10.18
C ALA A 67 32.59 -23.91 -11.40
N SER A 68 32.04 -25.10 -11.17
CA SER A 68 31.39 -25.86 -12.25
C SER A 68 30.29 -25.00 -12.87
N GLY A 69 30.06 -25.10 -14.18
CA GLY A 69 29.00 -24.34 -14.86
C GLY A 69 27.61 -24.53 -14.23
N SER A 70 27.40 -25.64 -13.51
CA SER A 70 26.19 -25.89 -12.72
C SER A 70 25.99 -24.88 -11.58
N PHE A 71 27.05 -24.43 -10.91
CA PHE A 71 26.94 -23.45 -9.81
C PHE A 71 26.41 -22.11 -10.32
N VAL A 72 26.96 -21.63 -11.45
CA VAL A 72 26.50 -20.39 -12.10
C VAL A 72 25.04 -20.53 -12.52
N HIS A 73 24.67 -21.67 -13.11
CA HIS A 73 23.29 -21.92 -13.51
C HIS A 73 22.33 -21.87 -12.32
N THR A 74 22.67 -22.54 -11.21
CA THR A 74 21.87 -22.54 -9.98
C THR A 74 21.75 -21.16 -9.36
N THR A 75 22.81 -20.34 -9.37
CA THR A 75 22.72 -18.96 -8.87
C THR A 75 21.82 -18.09 -9.74
N VAL A 76 21.95 -18.18 -11.07
CA VAL A 76 21.07 -17.45 -12.00
C VAL A 76 19.61 -17.89 -11.83
N GLU A 77 19.37 -19.19 -11.68
CA GLU A 77 18.05 -19.74 -11.41
C GLU A 77 17.47 -19.22 -10.09
N MET A 78 18.25 -19.22 -9.01
CA MET A 78 17.83 -18.69 -7.71
C MET A 78 17.45 -17.20 -7.78
N ILE A 79 18.25 -16.39 -8.49
CA ILE A 79 17.94 -14.96 -8.70
C ILE A 79 16.66 -14.80 -9.51
N SER A 80 16.49 -15.59 -10.56
CA SER A 80 15.28 -15.54 -11.40
C SER A 80 14.03 -15.93 -10.62
N LEU A 81 14.12 -16.94 -9.74
CA LEU A 81 13.03 -17.39 -8.89
C LEU A 81 12.66 -16.31 -7.87
N ALA A 82 13.66 -15.70 -7.21
CA ALA A 82 13.44 -14.61 -6.25
C ALA A 82 12.75 -13.40 -6.91
N ALA A 83 13.18 -13.02 -8.12
CA ALA A 83 12.56 -11.93 -8.88
C ALA A 83 11.10 -12.24 -9.25
N SER A 84 10.80 -13.48 -9.65
CA SER A 84 9.42 -13.89 -9.98
C SER A 84 8.49 -13.87 -8.75
N GLN A 85 8.97 -14.32 -7.59
CA GLN A 85 8.20 -14.29 -6.34
C GLN A 85 7.89 -12.86 -5.88
N GLU A 86 8.83 -11.92 -6.03
CA GLU A 86 8.58 -10.52 -5.71
C GLU A 86 7.47 -9.93 -6.58
N LEU A 87 7.47 -10.23 -7.88
CA LEU A 87 6.42 -9.78 -8.81
C LEU A 87 5.05 -10.39 -8.49
N GLU A 88 4.98 -11.68 -8.15
CA GLU A 88 3.73 -12.33 -7.74
C GLU A 88 3.12 -11.67 -6.49
N THR A 89 3.94 -11.39 -5.47
CA THR A 89 3.46 -10.74 -4.24
C THR A 89 2.92 -9.32 -4.46
N ILE A 90 3.53 -8.56 -5.38
CA ILE A 90 3.05 -7.22 -5.77
C ILE A 90 1.73 -7.33 -6.54
N GLN A 91 1.63 -8.29 -7.47
CA GLN A 91 0.44 -8.49 -8.29
C GLN A 91 -0.78 -8.94 -7.47
N ASP A 92 -0.60 -9.86 -6.52
CA ASP A 92 -1.67 -10.36 -5.65
C ASP A 92 -2.21 -9.26 -4.71
N ARG A 93 -1.32 -8.44 -4.15
CA ARG A 93 -1.73 -7.27 -3.33
C ARG A 93 -2.55 -6.27 -4.16
N ARG A 94 -2.18 -6.05 -5.42
CA ARG A 94 -2.90 -5.12 -6.31
C ARG A 94 -4.28 -5.64 -6.70
N LYS A 95 -4.40 -6.93 -7.03
CA LYS A 95 -5.69 -7.56 -7.40
C LYS A 95 -6.70 -7.54 -6.25
N SER A 96 -6.25 -7.84 -5.02
CA SER A 96 -7.08 -7.78 -3.81
C SER A 96 -7.60 -6.37 -3.51
N SER A 97 -6.75 -5.35 -3.69
CA SER A 97 -7.14 -3.94 -3.50
C SER A 97 -8.20 -3.49 -4.51
N THR A 98 -8.06 -3.84 -5.79
CA THR A 98 -9.04 -3.45 -6.82
C THR A 98 -10.42 -4.06 -6.64
N TRP A 99 -10.50 -5.34 -6.23
CA TRP A 99 -11.78 -5.98 -5.93
C TRP A 99 -12.46 -5.36 -4.72
N ARG A 100 -11.69 -4.97 -3.70
CA ARG A 100 -12.23 -4.28 -2.52
C ARG A 100 -12.73 -2.86 -2.84
N VAL A 101 -12.05 -2.11 -3.70
CA VAL A 101 -12.55 -0.80 -4.16
C VAL A 101 -13.81 -0.96 -5.01
N LEU A 102 -13.86 -1.98 -5.88
CA LEU A 102 -15.03 -2.23 -6.72
C LEU A 102 -16.25 -2.65 -5.89
N THR A 103 -16.08 -3.47 -4.85
CA THR A 103 -17.19 -3.83 -3.95
C THR A 103 -17.66 -2.66 -3.10
N ILE A 104 -16.75 -1.81 -2.61
CA ILE A 104 -17.11 -0.60 -1.84
C ILE A 104 -17.86 0.40 -2.72
N THR A 105 -17.40 0.64 -3.95
CA THR A 105 -18.06 1.59 -4.87
C THR A 105 -19.44 1.09 -5.29
N LEU A 106 -19.61 -0.21 -5.56
CA LEU A 106 -20.92 -0.80 -5.85
C LEU A 106 -21.88 -0.66 -4.66
N ALA A 107 -21.40 -0.96 -3.44
CA ALA A 107 -22.21 -0.83 -2.23
C ALA A 107 -22.61 0.63 -1.97
N ALA A 108 -21.69 1.58 -2.13
CA ALA A 108 -21.98 3.01 -1.99
C ALA A 108 -23.00 3.50 -3.01
N SER A 109 -22.91 3.03 -4.27
CA SER A 109 -23.88 3.36 -5.32
C SER A 109 -25.28 2.85 -4.99
N LEU A 110 -25.40 1.64 -4.43
CA LEU A 110 -26.69 1.08 -4.01
C LEU A 110 -27.30 1.88 -2.86
N ILE A 111 -26.49 2.25 -1.86
CA ILE A 111 -26.96 3.06 -0.73
C ILE A 111 -27.46 4.43 -1.22
N ALA A 112 -26.73 5.08 -2.13
CA ALA A 112 -27.13 6.35 -2.72
C ALA A 112 -28.45 6.24 -3.50
N ALA A 113 -28.64 5.16 -4.27
CA ALA A 113 -29.87 4.93 -5.01
C ALA A 113 -31.08 4.73 -4.09
N VAL A 114 -30.94 3.95 -3.01
CA VAL A 114 -32.00 3.73 -2.03
C VAL A 114 -32.34 5.03 -1.28
N ALA A 115 -31.33 5.78 -0.85
CA ALA A 115 -31.52 7.06 -0.18
C ALA A 115 -32.22 8.08 -1.10
N GLY A 116 -31.80 8.17 -2.37
CA GLY A 116 -32.43 9.04 -3.36
C GLY A 116 -33.90 8.66 -3.63
N PHE A 117 -34.17 7.35 -3.79
CA PHE A 117 -35.54 6.85 -3.97
C PHE A 117 -36.44 7.17 -2.77
N ALA A 118 -35.93 6.94 -1.55
CA ALA A 118 -36.66 7.26 -0.32
C ALA A 118 -36.96 8.76 -0.20
N TRP A 119 -36.00 9.61 -0.54
CA TRP A 119 -36.16 11.08 -0.53
C TRP A 119 -37.26 11.54 -1.50
N VAL A 120 -37.22 11.05 -2.75
CA VAL A 120 -38.23 11.38 -3.76
C VAL A 120 -39.60 10.87 -3.35
N ASN A 121 -39.71 9.64 -2.85
CA ASN A 121 -40.98 9.07 -2.44
C ASN A 121 -41.63 9.85 -1.28
N TYR A 122 -40.82 10.30 -0.30
CA TYR A 122 -41.29 11.15 0.79
C TYR A 122 -41.78 12.51 0.29
N SER A 123 -41.03 13.16 -0.61
CA SER A 123 -41.41 14.45 -1.19
C SER A 123 -42.66 14.35 -2.08
N ALA A 124 -42.72 13.34 -2.95
CA ALA A 124 -43.82 13.14 -3.90
C ALA A 124 -45.14 12.85 -3.20
N THR A 125 -45.12 12.19 -2.03
CA THR A 125 -46.35 11.95 -1.25
C THR A 125 -47.00 13.27 -0.79
N SER A 126 -46.19 14.30 -0.48
CA SER A 126 -46.71 15.61 -0.08
C SER A 126 -47.28 16.43 -1.26
N GLU A 127 -46.69 16.31 -2.45
CA GLU A 127 -47.21 16.96 -3.67
C GLU A 127 -48.45 16.25 -4.22
N ASN A 128 -48.46 14.92 -4.19
CA ASN A 128 -49.61 14.12 -4.63
C ASN A 128 -50.87 14.42 -3.81
N GLN A 129 -50.73 14.73 -2.50
CA GLN A 129 -51.87 15.16 -1.68
C GLN A 129 -52.47 16.50 -2.15
N LYS A 130 -51.63 17.43 -2.64
CA LYS A 130 -52.13 18.69 -3.23
C LYS A 130 -52.89 18.45 -4.53
N LEU A 131 -52.37 17.57 -5.40
CA LEU A 131 -53.04 17.21 -6.65
C LEU A 131 -54.38 16.50 -6.42
N LEU A 132 -54.50 15.71 -5.36
CA LEU A 132 -55.77 15.07 -4.98
C LEU A 132 -56.79 16.06 -4.40
N THR A 133 -56.32 17.09 -3.70
CA THR A 133 -57.17 18.17 -3.17
C THR A 133 -57.69 19.08 -4.29
N GLU A 134 -56.88 19.27 -5.34
CA GLU A 134 -57.21 20.10 -6.51
C GLU A 134 -57.92 19.32 -7.65
N LEU A 135 -57.94 17.98 -7.57
CA LEU A 135 -58.60 17.10 -8.56
C LEU A 135 -60.08 17.44 -8.81
N PRO A 136 -60.92 17.70 -7.79
CA PRO A 136 -62.33 18.04 -8.00
C PRO A 136 -62.54 19.34 -8.77
N LEU A 137 -61.55 20.25 -8.70
CA LEU A 137 -61.57 21.56 -9.36
C LEU A 137 -61.25 21.42 -10.86
N ILE A 138 -60.31 20.54 -11.21
CA ILE A 138 -59.85 20.30 -12.58
C ILE A 138 -60.87 19.42 -13.34
N GLU A 139 -61.46 18.42 -12.70
CA GLU A 139 -62.45 17.53 -13.34
C GLU A 139 -63.70 18.27 -13.81
N ASN A 140 -64.08 19.33 -13.11
CA ASN A 140 -65.26 20.14 -13.44
C ASN A 140 -64.91 21.47 -14.11
N MET A 141 -63.67 21.65 -14.58
CA MET A 141 -63.18 22.91 -15.15
C MET A 141 -64.02 23.38 -16.35
N ASP A 142 -64.52 22.45 -17.18
CA ASP A 142 -65.43 22.73 -18.30
C ASP A 142 -66.82 23.21 -17.85
N ARG A 143 -67.26 22.86 -16.63
CA ARG A 143 -68.52 23.38 -16.07
C ARG A 143 -68.31 24.75 -15.47
N TYR A 144 -67.18 24.99 -14.82
CA TYR A 144 -66.87 26.28 -14.21
C TYR A 144 -66.51 27.35 -15.25
N GLN A 145 -65.92 26.99 -16.39
CA GLN A 145 -65.65 27.94 -17.49
C GLN A 145 -66.88 28.40 -18.25
N LYS A 146 -68.02 27.70 -18.18
CA LYS A 146 -69.26 28.12 -18.85
C LYS A 146 -69.99 29.26 -18.15
N VAL A 147 -69.49 29.66 -16.98
CA VAL A 147 -70.00 30.79 -16.23
C VAL A 147 -69.03 31.94 -16.43
N ASP A 148 -69.23 32.71 -17.50
CA ASP A 148 -68.27 33.73 -17.95
C ASP A 148 -68.01 34.82 -16.90
N GLU A 149 -68.98 35.15 -16.03
CA GLU A 149 -68.84 36.27 -15.08
C GLU A 149 -69.38 35.95 -13.69
N VAL A 150 -68.60 36.30 -12.67
CA VAL A 150 -68.98 36.20 -11.24
C VAL A 150 -70.25 37.00 -10.94
N GLU A 151 -70.46 38.09 -11.67
CA GLU A 151 -71.63 38.97 -11.55
C GLU A 151 -72.95 38.24 -11.88
N PHE A 152 -72.94 37.30 -12.83
CA PHE A 152 -74.09 36.45 -13.16
C PHE A 152 -74.48 35.49 -12.03
N LEU A 153 -73.48 34.89 -11.36
CA LEU A 153 -73.72 34.04 -10.18
C LEU A 153 -74.24 34.84 -8.99
N GLU A 154 -73.75 36.07 -8.81
CA GLU A 154 -74.28 36.97 -7.78
C GLU A 154 -75.73 37.37 -8.05
N GLN A 155 -76.09 37.56 -9.32
CA GLN A 155 -77.45 37.91 -9.72
C GLN A 155 -78.43 36.74 -9.52
N LEU A 156 -78.04 35.51 -9.89
CA LEU A 156 -78.81 34.28 -9.62
C LEU A 156 -78.99 34.00 -8.12
N ARG A 157 -77.99 34.32 -7.30
CA ARG A 157 -78.08 34.26 -5.84
C ARG A 157 -79.04 35.31 -5.29
N LYS A 158 -79.04 36.50 -5.88
CA LYS A 158 -79.94 37.59 -5.51
C LYS A 158 -81.40 37.29 -5.88
N GLU A 159 -81.63 36.48 -6.93
CA GLU A 159 -82.95 35.95 -7.32
C GLU A 159 -83.38 34.71 -6.51
N GLY A 160 -82.56 34.23 -5.57
CA GLY A 160 -82.93 33.17 -4.62
C GLY A 160 -82.98 31.76 -5.22
N LEU A 161 -82.40 31.56 -6.40
CA LEU A 161 -82.44 30.28 -7.15
C LEU A 161 -81.41 29.25 -6.69
N PHE A 162 -80.47 29.64 -5.82
CA PHE A 162 -79.63 28.68 -5.10
C PHE A 162 -80.35 28.26 -3.83
N VAL A 163 -80.97 27.09 -3.87
CA VAL A 163 -81.44 26.42 -2.65
C VAL A 163 -80.18 25.97 -1.91
N SER A 164 -79.84 26.65 -0.82
CA SER A 164 -78.88 26.10 0.13
C SER A 164 -79.56 24.90 0.79
N GLU A 165 -79.25 23.70 0.30
CA GLU A 165 -79.45 22.50 1.09
C GLU A 165 -78.49 22.62 2.27
N VAL A 166 -79.05 23.16 3.38
CA VAL A 166 -78.43 23.10 4.69
C VAL A 166 -78.45 21.62 5.05
N ASP A 167 -77.31 20.95 4.89
CA ASP A 167 -77.11 19.65 5.52
C ASP A 167 -76.38 19.88 6.83
N ASP A 168 -77.14 19.68 7.90
CA ASP A 168 -76.76 19.81 9.29
C ASP A 168 -75.66 18.81 9.63
N GLY A 169 -74.71 19.27 10.42
CA GLY A 169 -73.65 18.41 10.94
C GLY A 169 -74.18 17.25 11.76
N VAL A 170 -73.52 16.10 11.58
CA VAL A 170 -73.34 15.03 12.58
C VAL A 170 -72.00 14.34 12.34
#